data_AF-A0A2V8H3A3-F1
#
_entry.id   AF-A0A2V8H3A3-F1
#
_cell.length_a   1.000
_cell.length_b   1.000
_cell.length_c   1.000
_cell.angle_alpha   90.00
_cell.angle_beta   90.00
_cell.angle_gamma   90.00
#
_symmetry.space_group_name_H-M   'P 1'
#
loop_
_entity.id
_entity.type
_entity.pdbx_description
1 polymer ?
#
loop_
_entity_poly.entity_id
_entity_poly.type
_entity_poly.pdbx_seq_one_letter_code
_entity_poly.pdbx_strand_id
1 'polypeptide(L)'
;MERSIKIGNVFRHSPPRRGVARQLNRSWRAGVVRPAQRPAAHPPLLCEEGNSYGFTLLELMIVIAILGILASIAIPMYRAVVLNARETVLKDNLREMRRVIDQYTADKKKAPVSLQDLVDAGYFREMPVDPMTHSNSSWQP
;
A
#
# COMPACT_ATOMS: atom_id res chain seq x y z
N MET A 1 -23.60 49.30 9.57
CA MET A 1 -22.49 49.10 10.53
C MET A 1 -21.86 47.75 10.25
N GLU A 2 -20.99 47.72 9.24
CA GLU A 2 -20.11 46.59 8.93
C GLU A 2 -19.01 46.46 9.97
N ARG A 3 -18.65 45.22 10.35
CA ARG A 3 -17.28 44.90 10.76
C ARG A 3 -16.84 43.58 10.14
N SER A 4 -16.13 43.76 9.04
CA SER A 4 -15.27 42.83 8.33
C SER A 4 -14.25 42.17 9.27
N ILE A 5 -14.20 40.84 9.30
CA ILE A 5 -13.08 40.09 9.90
C ILE A 5 -12.16 39.67 8.75
N LYS A 6 -10.98 40.30 8.74
CA LYS A 6 -9.94 40.15 7.73
C LYS A 6 -9.15 38.86 7.92
N ILE A 7 -9.02 38.18 6.78
CA ILE A 7 -8.00 37.24 6.32
C ILE A 7 -6.62 37.44 6.97
N GLY A 8 -6.07 36.37 7.57
CA GLY A 8 -4.69 36.28 8.04
C GLY A 8 -3.91 35.21 7.29
N ASN A 9 -3.19 35.64 6.26
CA ASN A 9 -2.34 34.84 5.38
C ASN A 9 -1.00 34.56 6.11
N VAL A 10 -0.75 33.32 6.55
CA VAL A 10 0.52 32.96 7.24
C VAL A 10 1.60 32.69 6.19
N PHE A 11 2.33 33.76 5.93
CA PHE A 11 3.45 33.85 5.01
C PHE A 11 4.71 33.20 5.60
N ARG A 12 5.13 32.09 4.98
CA ARG A 12 6.50 31.73 4.57
C ARG A 12 7.66 32.25 5.45
N HIS A 13 8.38 31.35 6.10
CA HIS A 13 9.74 31.61 6.60
C HIS A 13 10.69 30.52 6.08
N SER A 14 11.59 30.90 5.18
CA SER A 14 12.74 30.10 4.75
C SER A 14 13.99 30.71 5.39
N PRO A 15 14.84 29.94 6.08
CA PRO A 15 16.11 30.47 6.58
C PRO A 15 17.22 30.48 5.50
N PRO A 16 18.26 31.33 5.67
CA PRO A 16 19.15 31.76 4.61
C PRO A 16 20.33 30.82 4.33
N ARG A 17 20.79 30.83 3.07
CA ARG A 17 22.08 30.28 2.62
C ARG A 17 23.23 31.18 3.09
N ARG A 18 24.21 30.60 3.79
CA ARG A 18 25.63 31.01 3.90
C ARG A 18 26.43 29.75 3.55
N GLY A 19 27.44 29.71 2.70
CA GLY A 19 28.49 30.68 2.44
C GLY A 19 29.83 29.96 2.67
N VAL A 20 30.39 29.40 1.60
CA VAL A 20 31.81 29.17 1.31
C VAL A 20 32.74 28.73 2.45
N ALA A 21 33.27 27.50 2.36
CA ALA A 21 34.57 27.17 2.94
C ALA A 21 35.32 26.13 2.10
N ARG A 22 36.32 26.64 1.37
CA ARG A 22 37.70 26.14 1.30
C ARG A 22 37.93 24.65 1.00
N GLN A 23 38.12 24.42 -0.29
CA GLN A 23 39.26 23.73 -0.88
C GLN A 23 40.45 23.56 0.09
N LEU A 24 40.71 22.31 0.51
CA LEU A 24 42.00 21.89 1.06
C LEU A 24 42.56 20.77 0.18
N ASN A 25 43.34 21.24 -0.78
CA ASN A 25 44.42 20.52 -1.44
C ASN A 25 45.43 20.02 -0.40
N ARG A 26 45.64 18.70 -0.32
CA ARG A 26 46.93 18.11 0.09
C ARG A 26 47.23 16.89 -0.77
N SER A 27 47.83 17.19 -1.91
CA SER A 27 48.62 16.26 -2.70
C SER A 27 49.83 15.79 -1.88
N TRP A 28 49.90 14.49 -1.59
CA TRP A 28 51.06 13.86 -0.99
C TRP A 28 51.81 13.08 -2.08
N ARG A 29 52.87 13.71 -2.62
CA ARG A 29 53.95 13.02 -3.35
C ARG A 29 55.27 13.25 -2.62
N ALA A 30 55.80 12.19 -2.02
CA ALA A 30 57.21 11.89 -1.79
C ALA A 30 57.21 10.56 -1.02
N GLY A 31 57.59 9.43 -1.60
CA GLY A 31 58.93 9.18 -2.10
C GLY A 31 59.68 8.36 -1.04
N VAL A 32 59.31 7.09 -0.87
CA VAL A 32 60.10 6.12 -0.11
C VAL A 32 60.41 4.95 -1.05
N VAL A 33 61.70 4.82 -1.32
CA VAL A 33 62.33 3.82 -2.18
C VAL A 33 62.25 2.44 -1.52
N ARG A 34 61.88 1.42 -2.31
CA ARG A 34 61.80 -0.02 -1.93
C ARG A 34 63.20 -0.60 -1.72
N PRO A 35 63.35 -1.68 -0.93
CA PRO A 35 63.61 -2.96 -1.61
C PRO A 35 63.01 -4.21 -0.93
N ALA A 36 63.26 -5.34 -1.60
CA ALA A 36 63.03 -6.74 -1.21
C ALA A 36 61.70 -7.37 -1.65
N GLN A 37 61.66 -7.76 -2.93
CA GLN A 37 60.88 -8.92 -3.36
C GLN A 37 61.37 -10.15 -2.58
N ARG A 38 60.54 -10.63 -1.65
CA ARG A 38 60.69 -11.97 -1.07
C ARG A 38 60.23 -12.99 -2.12
N PRO A 39 60.99 -14.08 -2.36
CA PRO A 39 60.57 -15.13 -3.26
C PRO A 39 59.28 -15.79 -2.75
N ALA A 40 58.48 -16.21 -3.71
CA ALA A 40 57.14 -16.78 -3.57
C ALA A 40 57.02 -17.78 -2.41
N ALA A 41 56.29 -17.39 -1.37
CA ALA A 41 55.51 -18.31 -0.57
C ALA A 41 54.05 -17.96 -0.84
N HIS A 42 53.52 -18.49 -1.94
CA HIS A 42 52.08 -18.58 -2.08
C HIS A 42 51.63 -19.47 -0.90
N PRO A 43 50.74 -18.99 -0.01
CA PRO A 43 50.03 -19.94 0.83
C PRO A 43 49.39 -20.97 -0.10
N PRO A 44 49.27 -22.25 0.31
CA PRO A 44 48.52 -23.20 -0.50
C PRO A 44 47.21 -22.53 -0.86
N LEU A 45 46.91 -22.49 -2.16
CA LEU A 45 45.55 -22.30 -2.62
C LEU A 45 44.80 -23.50 -2.06
N LEU A 46 44.42 -23.43 -0.78
CA LEU A 46 43.24 -24.11 -0.32
C LEU A 46 42.17 -23.44 -1.14
N CYS A 47 41.89 -24.01 -2.30
CA CYS A 47 40.57 -23.92 -2.88
C CYS A 47 39.66 -24.20 -1.68
N GLU A 48 38.98 -23.17 -1.18
CA GLU A 48 37.76 -23.41 -0.45
C GLU A 48 36.98 -24.34 -1.35
N GLU A 49 36.98 -25.63 -1.05
CA GLU A 49 35.96 -26.53 -1.55
C GLU A 49 34.69 -26.06 -0.88
N GLY A 50 34.16 -24.96 -1.42
CA GLY A 50 32.80 -24.52 -1.19
C GLY A 50 31.95 -25.65 -1.72
N ASN A 51 31.65 -26.60 -0.83
CA ASN A 51 30.82 -27.74 -1.12
C ASN A 51 29.52 -27.19 -1.68
N SER A 52 29.40 -27.25 -3.00
CA SER A 52 28.24 -26.72 -3.70
C SER A 52 27.12 -27.72 -3.47
N TYR A 53 26.43 -27.56 -2.36
CA TYR A 53 25.21 -28.29 -2.05
C TYR A 53 24.16 -27.86 -3.08
N GLY A 54 23.97 -28.67 -4.11
CA GLY A 54 22.89 -28.48 -5.07
C GLY A 54 21.56 -28.95 -4.49
N PHE A 55 20.49 -28.20 -4.77
CA PHE A 55 19.12 -28.68 -4.53
C PHE A 55 18.85 -29.93 -5.35
N THR A 56 18.24 -30.94 -4.73
CA THR A 56 17.84 -32.14 -5.48
C THR A 56 16.50 -31.91 -6.18
N LEU A 57 16.28 -32.56 -7.33
CA LEU A 57 14.95 -32.53 -7.97
C LEU A 57 13.85 -33.08 -7.07
N LEU A 58 14.20 -34.05 -6.23
CA LEU A 58 13.30 -34.67 -5.26
C LEU A 58 12.88 -33.69 -4.15
N GLU A 59 13.78 -32.81 -3.72
CA GLU A 59 13.49 -31.76 -2.74
C GLU A 59 12.44 -30.79 -3.28
N LEU A 60 12.57 -30.35 -4.54
CA LEU A 60 11.55 -29.50 -5.16
C LEU A 60 10.23 -30.24 -5.36
N MET A 61 10.24 -31.53 -5.72
CA MET A 61 9.04 -32.35 -5.90
C MET A 61 8.21 -32.45 -4.61
N ILE A 62 8.85 -32.73 -3.48
CA ILE A 62 8.14 -32.84 -2.19
C ILE A 62 7.61 -31.47 -1.76
N VAL A 63 8.35 -30.39 -1.99
CA VAL A 63 7.91 -29.02 -1.66
C VAL A 63 6.65 -28.67 -2.44
N ILE A 64 6.64 -28.84 -3.76
CA ILE A 64 5.44 -28.53 -4.56
C ILE A 64 4.26 -29.46 -4.23
N ALA A 65 4.53 -30.71 -3.84
CA ALA A 65 3.49 -31.64 -3.41
C ALA A 65 2.80 -31.15 -2.12
N ILE A 66 3.57 -30.72 -1.12
CA ILE A 66 3.03 -30.16 0.13
C ILE A 66 2.33 -28.82 -0.14
N LEU A 67 2.90 -27.95 -0.97
CA LEU A 67 2.26 -26.70 -1.38
C LEU A 67 0.92 -26.94 -2.09
N GLY A 68 0.81 -27.97 -2.93
CA GLY A 68 -0.43 -28.36 -3.58
C GLY A 68 -1.51 -28.78 -2.58
N ILE A 69 -1.15 -29.59 -1.58
CA ILE A 69 -2.07 -30.00 -0.51
C ILE A 69 -2.57 -28.78 0.27
N LEU A 70 -1.66 -27.90 0.69
CA LEU A 70 -2.03 -26.67 1.42
C LEU A 70 -2.91 -25.75 0.58
N ALA A 71 -2.56 -25.52 -0.69
CA ALA A 71 -3.33 -24.67 -1.60
C ALA A 71 -4.75 -25.21 -1.83
N SER A 72 -4.92 -26.53 -1.91
CA SER A 72 -6.23 -27.16 -2.13
C SER A 72 -7.25 -26.83 -1.04
N ILE A 73 -6.81 -26.69 0.21
CA ILE A 73 -7.66 -26.34 1.37
C ILE A 73 -7.70 -24.82 1.58
N ALA A 74 -6.58 -24.12 1.33
CA ALA A 74 -6.48 -22.69 1.55
C ALA A 74 -7.37 -21.86 0.61
N ILE A 75 -7.46 -22.23 -0.68
CA ILE A 75 -8.25 -21.48 -1.68
C ILE A 75 -9.75 -21.44 -1.34
N PRO A 76 -10.46 -22.55 -1.10
CA PRO A 76 -11.89 -22.50 -0.78
C PRO A 76 -12.15 -21.77 0.55
N MET A 77 -11.29 -21.97 1.55
CA MET A 77 -11.38 -21.26 2.84
C MET A 77 -11.25 -19.74 2.65
N TYR A 78 -10.24 -19.29 1.90
CA TYR A 78 -10.05 -17.86 1.61
C TYR A 78 -11.26 -17.25 0.89
N ARG A 79 -11.81 -17.95 -0.11
CA ARG A 79 -13.01 -17.50 -0.84
C ARG A 79 -14.22 -17.33 0.08
N ALA A 80 -14.43 -18.26 1.02
CA ALA A 80 -15.51 -18.17 1.98
C ALA A 80 -15.36 -16.95 2.92
N VAL A 81 -14.14 -16.69 3.40
CA VAL A 81 -13.87 -15.50 4.24
C VAL A 81 -14.15 -14.21 3.49
N VAL A 82 -13.70 -14.10 2.24
CA VAL A 82 -13.95 -12.92 1.39
C VAL A 82 -15.46 -12.76 1.11
N LEU A 83 -16.18 -13.86 0.86
CA LEU A 83 -17.63 -13.82 0.65
C LEU A 83 -18.36 -13.30 1.89
N ASN A 84 -18.05 -13.82 3.07
CA ASN A 84 -18.64 -13.37 4.33
C ASN A 84 -18.36 -11.89 4.62
N ALA A 85 -17.15 -11.42 4.29
CA ALA A 85 -16.81 -10.01 4.39
C ALA A 85 -17.64 -9.14 3.43
N ARG A 86 -17.80 -9.58 2.18
CA ARG A 86 -18.65 -8.89 1.18
C ARG A 86 -20.11 -8.85 1.62
N GLU A 87 -20.65 -9.95 2.15
CA GLU A 87 -22.02 -9.98 2.69
C GLU A 87 -22.21 -9.05 3.88
N THR A 88 -21.20 -8.92 4.74
CA THR A 88 -21.24 -8.00 5.89
C THR A 88 -21.31 -6.56 5.40
N VAL A 89 -20.42 -6.17 4.48
CA VAL A 89 -20.41 -4.84 3.87
C VAL A 89 -21.73 -4.56 3.11
N LEU A 90 -22.26 -5.56 2.40
CA LEU A 90 -23.54 -5.45 1.70
C LEU A 90 -24.69 -5.15 2.69
N LYS A 91 -24.76 -5.88 3.80
CA LYS A 91 -25.78 -5.67 4.85
C LYS A 91 -25.66 -4.28 5.47
N ASP A 92 -24.44 -3.81 5.72
CA ASP A 92 -24.21 -2.49 6.30
C ASP A 92 -24.57 -1.36 5.33
N ASN A 93 -24.20 -1.49 4.04
CA ASN A 93 -24.61 -0.54 3.00
C ASN A 93 -26.13 -0.45 2.89
N LEU A 94 -26.84 -1.59 2.87
CA LEU A 94 -28.31 -1.61 2.83
C LEU A 94 -28.96 -0.96 4.05
N ARG A 95 -28.38 -1.16 5.24
CA ARG A 95 -28.87 -0.52 6.48
C ARG A 95 -28.68 1.00 6.42
N GLU A 96 -27.54 1.47 5.93
CA GLU A 96 -27.31 2.90 5.77
C GLU A 96 -28.24 3.52 4.73
N MET A 97 -28.46 2.85 3.59
CA MET A 97 -29.43 3.29 2.59
C MET A 97 -30.84 3.39 3.18
N ARG A 98 -31.29 2.40 3.95
CA ARG A 98 -32.58 2.45 4.64
C ARG A 98 -32.65 3.65 5.59
N ARG A 99 -31.62 3.87 6.41
CA ARG A 99 -31.54 5.01 7.33
C ARG A 99 -31.71 6.34 6.60
N VAL A 100 -31.07 6.47 5.44
CA VAL A 100 -31.14 7.69 4.62
C VAL A 100 -32.51 7.85 3.95
N ILE A 101 -33.12 6.78 3.46
CA ILE A 101 -34.49 6.80 2.92
C ILE A 101 -35.49 7.24 4.00
N ASP A 102 -35.34 6.72 5.22
CA ASP A 102 -36.19 7.10 6.36
C ASP A 102 -36.02 8.60 6.67
N GLN A 103 -34.77 9.09 6.66
CA GLN A 103 -34.46 10.51 6.87
C GLN A 103 -35.07 11.39 5.78
N TYR A 104 -34.91 11.04 4.50
CA TYR A 104 -35.51 11.76 3.38
C TYR A 104 -37.03 11.80 3.48
N THR A 105 -37.65 10.67 3.85
CA THR A 105 -39.10 10.55 3.98
C THR A 105 -39.62 11.40 5.14
N ALA A 106 -38.89 11.46 6.26
CA ALA A 106 -39.23 12.33 7.38
C ALA A 106 -39.18 13.82 6.99
N ASP A 107 -38.17 14.23 6.23
CA ASP A 107 -37.95 15.63 5.87
C ASP A 107 -38.87 16.11 4.72
N LYS A 108 -39.09 15.26 3.70
CA LYS A 108 -39.88 15.61 2.50
C LYS A 108 -41.33 15.12 2.55
N LYS A 109 -41.70 14.31 3.55
CA LYS A 109 -43.01 13.63 3.69
C LYS A 109 -43.39 12.79 2.46
N LYS A 110 -42.40 12.38 1.66
CA LYS A 110 -42.55 11.60 0.43
C LYS A 110 -41.40 10.61 0.35
N ALA A 111 -41.69 9.37 -0.04
CA ALA A 111 -40.65 8.38 -0.32
C ALA A 111 -39.92 8.75 -1.63
N PRO A 112 -38.61 8.45 -1.74
CA PRO A 112 -37.88 8.63 -2.99
C PRO A 112 -38.39 7.65 -4.06
N VAL A 113 -38.48 8.09 -5.31
CA VAL A 113 -38.88 7.23 -6.45
C VAL A 113 -37.65 6.52 -7.02
N SER A 114 -36.49 7.17 -6.92
CA SER A 114 -35.20 6.62 -7.31
C SER A 114 -34.16 6.88 -6.23
N LEU A 115 -33.13 6.03 -6.16
CA LEU A 115 -31.99 6.27 -5.27
C LEU A 115 -31.20 7.53 -5.68
N GLN A 116 -31.29 7.93 -6.95
CA GLN A 116 -30.65 9.15 -7.45
C GLN A 116 -31.23 10.41 -6.79
N ASP A 117 -32.52 10.40 -6.46
CA ASP A 117 -33.20 11.49 -5.75
C ASP A 117 -32.51 11.80 -4.41
N LEU A 118 -31.92 10.79 -3.75
CA LEU A 118 -31.21 10.94 -2.48
C LEU A 118 -29.84 11.62 -2.66
N VAL A 119 -29.17 11.38 -3.78
CA VAL A 119 -27.89 12.04 -4.12
C VAL A 119 -28.15 13.49 -4.52
N ASP A 120 -29.15 13.71 -5.37
CA ASP A 120 -29.52 15.04 -5.85
C ASP A 120 -30.05 15.94 -4.72
N ALA A 121 -30.77 15.35 -3.75
CA ALA A 121 -31.22 16.05 -2.55
C ALA A 121 -30.12 16.21 -1.48
N GLY A 122 -28.92 15.68 -1.71
CA GLY A 122 -27.74 15.86 -0.84
C GLY A 122 -27.72 14.97 0.41
N TYR A 123 -28.55 13.94 0.49
CA TYR A 123 -28.54 12.99 1.61
C TYR A 123 -27.44 11.94 1.47
N PHE A 124 -27.07 11.58 0.23
CA PHE A 124 -25.87 10.82 -0.09
C PHE A 124 -24.87 11.69 -0.86
N ARG A 125 -23.58 11.62 -0.50
CA ARG A 125 -22.51 12.24 -1.30
C ARG A 125 -22.24 11.45 -2.58
N GLU A 126 -22.24 10.14 -2.44
CA GLU A 126 -22.07 9.16 -3.51
C GLU A 126 -22.75 7.86 -3.08
N MET A 127 -23.26 7.09 -4.05
CA MET A 127 -23.87 5.79 -3.73
C MET A 127 -22.77 4.78 -3.34
N PRO A 128 -22.97 4.00 -2.27
CA PRO A 128 -22.01 2.97 -1.88
C PRO A 128 -21.86 1.94 -3.00
N VAL A 129 -20.64 1.42 -3.19
CA VAL A 129 -20.37 0.38 -4.18
C VAL A 129 -20.86 -0.97 -3.64
N ASP A 130 -21.61 -1.71 -4.46
CA ASP A 130 -22.02 -3.07 -4.14
C ASP A 130 -20.79 -4.01 -4.14
N PRO A 131 -20.45 -4.65 -3.00
CA PRO A 131 -19.28 -5.51 -2.89
C PRO A 131 -19.40 -6.83 -3.68
N MET A 132 -20.58 -7.17 -4.21
CA MET A 132 -20.82 -8.36 -5.04
C MET A 132 -20.64 -8.07 -6.54
N THR A 133 -21.11 -6.92 -7.01
CA THR A 133 -21.08 -6.54 -8.44
C THR A 133 -20.00 -5.50 -8.77
N HIS A 134 -19.35 -4.93 -7.76
CA HIS A 134 -18.36 -3.85 -7.91
C HIS A 134 -18.89 -2.63 -8.67
N SER A 135 -20.20 -2.39 -8.62
CA SER A 135 -20.86 -1.28 -9.28
C SER A 135 -21.65 -0.43 -8.28
N ASN A 136 -21.84 0.85 -8.58
CA ASN A 136 -22.63 1.78 -7.78
C ASN A 136 -24.05 1.99 -8.34
N SER A 137 -24.37 1.40 -9.49
CA SER A 137 -25.63 1.55 -10.22
C SER A 137 -26.49 0.28 -10.24
N SER A 138 -26.04 -0.82 -9.62
CA SER A 138 -26.80 -2.07 -9.53
C SER A 138 -27.95 -2.02 -8.52
N TRP A 139 -27.93 -1.04 -7.61
CA TRP A 139 -28.93 -0.94 -6.54
C TRP A 139 -30.31 -0.61 -7.11
N GLN A 140 -31.29 -1.44 -6.77
CA GLN A 140 -32.71 -1.18 -7.03
C GLN A 140 -33.40 -0.84 -5.70
N PRO A 141 -34.28 0.18 -5.68
CA PRO A 141 -35.03 0.59 -4.49
C PRO A 141 -36.08 -0.44 -4.05
#